data_AF-A0A8T5LIL3-F1
#
_entry.id   AF-A0A8T5LIL3-F1
#
_cell.length_a   1.000
_cell.length_b   1.000
_cell.length_c   1.000
_cell.angle_alpha   90.00
_cell.angle_beta   90.00
_cell.angle_gamma   90.00
#
_symmetry.space_group_name_H-M   'P 1'
#
loop_
_entity.id
_entity.type
_entity.pdbx_description
1 polymer ?
#
loop_
_entity_poly.entity_id
_entity_poly.type
_entity_poly.pdbx_seq_one_letter_code
_entity_poly.pdbx_strand_id
1 'polypeptide(L)' 'MNRILRCPECGSYGLKKECSCKSERISNKPPKYSPEDKYGSYRRTVKYGK' A
#
# COMPACT_ATOMS: atom_id res chain seq x y z
N MET A 1 8.79 -6.38 -14.69
CA MET A 1 7.74 -6.52 -13.63
C MET A 1 6.80 -5.32 -13.71
N ASN A 2 5.70 -5.44 -14.45
CA ASN A 2 4.71 -4.35 -14.55
C ASN A 2 3.86 -4.36 -13.27
N ARG A 3 4.08 -3.37 -12.40
CA ARG A 3 3.32 -3.22 -11.16
C ARG A 3 2.19 -2.25 -11.45
N ILE A 4 0.96 -2.75 -11.43
CA ILE A 4 -0.24 -1.91 -11.49
C ILE A 4 -0.27 -1.10 -10.19
N LEU A 5 -0.24 0.21 -10.32
CA LEU A 5 -0.35 1.16 -9.22
C LEU A 5 -1.80 1.67 -9.17
N ARG A 6 -2.24 2.02 -7.96
CA ARG A 6 -3.54 2.63 -7.70
C ARG A 6 -3.33 3.96 -6.97
N CYS A 7 -4.04 4.98 -7.40
CA CYS A 7 -4.13 6.23 -6.68
C CYS A 7 -5.04 6.07 -5.46
N PRO A 8 -4.61 6.44 -4.24
CA PRO A 8 -5.45 6.39 -3.05
C PRO A 8 -6.55 7.46 -3.05
N GLU A 9 -6.32 8.61 -3.70
CA GLU A 9 -7.25 9.74 -3.73
C GLU A 9 -8.42 9.54 -4.71
N CYS A 10 -8.12 9.18 -5.97
CA CYS A 10 -9.14 9.07 -7.03
C CYS A 10 -9.46 7.61 -7.41
N GLY A 11 -8.73 6.63 -6.88
CA GLY A 11 -8.93 5.22 -7.19
C GLY A 11 -8.48 4.78 -8.58
N SER A 12 -7.94 5.67 -9.43
CA SER A 12 -7.49 5.33 -10.78
C SER A 12 -6.30 4.37 -10.77
N TYR A 13 -6.31 3.44 -11.72
CA TYR A 13 -5.20 2.52 -11.96
C TYR A 13 -4.25 3.08 -13.03
N GLY A 14 -2.96 2.79 -12.89
CA GLY A 14 -1.97 3.19 -13.87
C GLY A 14 -0.62 2.51 -13.66
N LEU A 15 0.27 2.70 -14.63
CA LEU A 15 1.65 2.22 -14.56
C LEU A 15 2.64 3.31 -14.12
N LYS A 16 2.23 4.58 -14.26
CA LYS A 16 3.03 5.75 -13.85
C LYS A 16 2.76 6.09 -12.39
N LYS A 17 3.80 6.53 -11.68
CA LYS A 17 3.69 7.02 -10.30
C LYS A 17 2.82 8.28 -10.20
N GLU A 18 2.89 9.18 -11.18
CA GLU A 18 2.16 10.44 -11.13
C GLU A 18 0.70 10.26 -11.56
N CYS A 19 -0.25 10.56 -10.66
CA CYS A 19 -1.67 10.64 -11.00
C CYS A 19 -2.00 11.99 -11.64
N SER A 20 -2.98 12.01 -12.56
CA SER A 20 -3.58 13.26 -13.06
C SER A 20 -4.22 14.11 -11.96
N CYS A 21 -4.52 13.49 -10.82
CA CYS A 21 -5.04 14.11 -9.61
C CYS A 21 -3.94 14.70 -8.69
N LYS A 22 -2.70 14.82 -9.17
CA LYS A 22 -1.50 15.34 -8.46
C LYS A 22 -0.99 14.50 -7.29
N SER A 23 -1.68 13.42 -6.91
CA SER A 23 -1.19 12.46 -5.91
C SER A 23 -0.29 11.38 -6.53
N GLU A 24 0.51 10.71 -5.70
CA GLU A 24 1.28 9.54 -6.15
C GLU A 24 0.45 8.25 -6.12
N ARG A 25 0.59 7.44 -7.17
CA ARG A 25 0.02 6.08 -7.23
C ARG A 25 0.91 5.12 -6.45
N ILE A 26 0.30 4.34 -5.57
CA ILE A 26 0.96 3.32 -4.74
C ILE A 26 0.67 1.92 -5.25
N SER A 27 1.45 0.95 -4.79
CA SER A 27 1.19 -0.47 -5.11
C SER A 27 -0.18 -0.89 -4.60
N ASN A 28 -1.06 -1.34 -5.49
CA ASN A 28 -2.38 -1.85 -5.09
C ASN A 28 -2.30 -3.22 -4.39
N LYS A 29 -1.21 -3.96 -4.58
CA LYS A 29 -1.09 -5.30 -4.02
C LYS A 29 -0.87 -5.22 -2.50
N PRO A 30 -1.66 -5.94 -1.70
CA PRO A 30 -1.46 -6.00 -0.26
C PRO A 30 -0.11 -6.68 0.06
N PRO A 31 0.47 -6.40 1.24
CA PRO A 31 1.61 -7.15 1.73
C PRO A 31 1.25 -8.64 1.86
N LYS A 32 2.22 -9.52 1.60
CA LYS A 32 2.02 -10.97 1.75
C LYS A 32 1.74 -11.31 3.21
N TYR A 33 0.75 -12.17 3.45
CA TYR A 33 0.48 -12.73 4.76
C TYR A 33 1.48 -13.85 5.08
N SER A 34 1.90 -13.93 6.35
CA SER A 34 2.71 -15.03 6.90
C SER A 34 2.09 -15.47 8.22
N PRO A 35 1.82 -16.77 8.44
CA PRO A 35 1.31 -17.26 9.72
C PRO A 35 2.22 -16.94 10.91
N GLU A 36 3.54 -16.93 10.70
CA GLU A 36 4.52 -16.66 11.75
C GLU A 36 4.58 -15.17 12.14
N ASP A 37 4.23 -14.27 11.22
CA ASP A 37 4.12 -12.81 11.42
C ASP A 37 5.15 -12.21 12.41
N LYS A 38 6.46 -12.39 12.14
CA LYS A 38 7.56 -12.00 13.04
C LYS A 38 7.46 -10.58 13.62
N TYR A 39 6.91 -9.65 12.85
CA TYR A 39 6.75 -8.24 13.24
C TYR A 39 5.32 -7.89 13.68
N GLY A 40 4.47 -8.88 13.94
CA GLY A 40 3.05 -8.70 14.25
C GLY A 40 2.79 -7.87 15.50
N SER A 41 3.62 -8.05 16.54
CA SER A 41 3.53 -7.25 17.77
C SER A 41 3.81 -5.77 17.48
N TYR A 42 4.90 -5.46 16.75
CA TYR A 42 5.23 -4.09 16.37
C TYR A 42 4.15 -3.46 15.47
N ARG A 43 3.64 -4.20 14.47
CA ARG A 43 2.55 -3.73 13.61
C ARG A 43 1.30 -3.36 14.41
N ARG A 44 0.96 -4.14 15.44
CA ARG A 44 -0.19 -3.87 16.32
C ARG A 44 0.07 -2.66 17.21
N THR A 45 1.26 -2.51 17.78
CA THR A 45 1.63 -1.34 18.58
C THR A 45 1.61 -0.06 17.75
N VAL A 46 2.12 -0.03 16.52
CA VAL A 46 2.06 1.16 15.66
C VAL A 46 0.63 1.52 15.27
N LYS A 47 -0.24 0.52 15.10
CA LYS A 47 -1.63 0.73 14.69
C LYS A 47 -2.56 1.16 15.83
N TYR A 48 -2.36 0.61 17.03
CA TYR A 48 -3.28 0.76 18.17
C TYR A 48 -2.63 1.33 19.42
N GLY A 49 -1.30 1.36 19.49
CA GLY A 49 -0.55 1.93 20.61
C GLY A 49 -0.81 3.42 20.68
N LYS A 50 -1.45 3.82 21.78
CA LYS A 50 -1.65 5.21 22.18
C LYS A 50 -0.37 5.74 22.80
#